data_AF-A0AAN0K2T3-F1
#
_entry.id   AF-A0AAN0K2T3-F1
#
_cell.length_a   1.000
_cell.length_b   1.000
_cell.length_c   1.000
_cell.angle_alpha   90.00
_cell.angle_beta   90.00
_cell.angle_gamma   90.00
#
_symmetry.space_group_name_H-M   'P 1'
#
loop_
_entity.id
_entity.type
_entity.pdbx_description
1 polymer ?
#
loop_
_entity_poly.entity_id
_entity_poly.type
_entity_poly.pdbx_seq_one_letter_code
_entity_poly.pdbx_strand_id
1 'polypeptide(L)'
;EEQNAHQQLESDDSDSTSVQSQLSEATKYAGLVYYEEKGVEDLVTFTASKDLNALVQYIEQRHSQAEMGQNVYFSFHPSRDYLELKLDHTPQKYPFDGWTIQSHFEPCELHRCDIDKFGDASDPIPPCCLISVNKSPRAVPTLHYSIPLEGVVRPVTLYIHRSLRTTNPRTSSSSSNTINEVTAASSNGGASVPAIVDVDVDKLKKVINSVLVSQFAAFASLPKEAIPDLANQLYSVHLINSAVRDNPSVEKFIGEFKASLNFMTEMSEVQEHCLKFLNSFLAVSGSFTSAAKFLYQKWIIAIKTELGIDFIIDINFN
;
A
#
# COMPACT_ATOMS: atom_id res chain seq x y z
N GLU A 1 -29.74 51.16 -59.65
CA GLU A 1 -29.12 51.15 -58.31
C GLU A 1 -28.89 49.69 -57.92
N GLU A 2 -27.67 49.40 -57.46
CA GLU A 2 -27.11 48.18 -56.81
C GLU A 2 -27.71 46.79 -57.16
N GLN A 3 -27.05 45.92 -57.92
CA GLN A 3 -25.86 45.06 -57.65
C GLN A 3 -25.94 44.09 -56.45
N ASN A 4 -25.63 42.82 -56.76
CA ASN A 4 -25.31 41.63 -55.95
C ASN A 4 -26.46 40.83 -55.31
N ALA A 5 -26.51 39.49 -55.37
CA ALA A 5 -25.75 38.48 -56.11
C ALA A 5 -26.55 37.16 -56.07
N HIS A 6 -26.56 36.42 -57.18
CA HIS A 6 -26.87 34.98 -57.20
C HIS A 6 -25.65 34.19 -56.74
N GLN A 7 -25.82 33.21 -55.85
CA GLN A 7 -25.41 31.83 -56.12
C GLN A 7 -25.92 30.86 -55.03
N GLN A 8 -26.70 29.87 -55.47
CA GLN A 8 -26.94 28.61 -54.79
C GLN A 8 -25.65 27.79 -54.69
N LEU A 9 -25.51 26.98 -53.63
CA LEU A 9 -25.23 25.55 -53.75
C LEU A 9 -25.36 24.86 -52.37
N GLU A 10 -26.12 23.78 -52.37
CA GLU A 10 -26.24 22.77 -51.33
C GLU A 10 -24.87 22.15 -50.97
N SER A 11 -24.65 21.79 -49.70
CA SER A 11 -23.96 20.55 -49.30
C SER A 11 -23.88 20.39 -47.78
N ASP A 12 -24.42 19.27 -47.34
CA ASP A 12 -23.88 18.32 -46.36
C ASP A 12 -23.67 18.75 -44.91
N ASP A 13 -24.73 18.51 -44.15
CA ASP A 13 -24.77 17.76 -42.88
C ASP A 13 -23.55 16.83 -42.68
N SER A 14 -22.44 17.35 -42.15
CA SER A 14 -21.26 16.54 -41.77
C SER A 14 -20.33 17.23 -40.76
N ASP A 15 -20.85 18.08 -39.87
CA ASP A 15 -20.02 18.76 -38.85
C ASP A 15 -20.32 18.33 -37.40
N SER A 16 -20.91 17.14 -37.22
CA SER A 16 -21.01 16.50 -35.89
C SER A 16 -19.99 15.38 -35.66
N THR A 17 -19.26 14.98 -36.71
CA THR A 17 -18.32 13.85 -36.66
C THR A 17 -16.85 14.29 -36.57
N SER A 18 -16.55 15.58 -36.75
CA SER A 18 -15.18 16.12 -36.70
C SER A 18 -14.68 16.37 -35.26
N VAL A 19 -15.59 16.66 -34.32
CA VAL A 19 -15.25 17.00 -32.91
C VAL A 19 -14.96 15.78 -32.04
N GLN A 20 -15.35 14.58 -32.46
CA GLN A 20 -15.10 13.33 -31.72
C GLN A 20 -13.76 12.64 -32.07
N SER A 21 -13.00 13.18 -33.02
CA SER A 21 -11.73 12.58 -33.49
C SER A 21 -10.46 13.17 -32.88
N GLN A 22 -10.58 14.11 -31.93
CA GLN A 22 -9.46 14.68 -31.17
C GLN A 22 -9.58 14.45 -29.66
N LEU A 23 -10.13 13.32 -29.21
CA LEU A 23 -9.88 12.86 -27.85
C LEU A 23 -8.45 12.29 -27.80
N SER A 24 -7.47 13.18 -27.85
CA SER A 24 -6.08 12.87 -27.51
C SER A 24 -6.06 12.07 -26.22
N GLU A 25 -5.35 10.94 -26.19
CA GLU A 25 -5.21 10.12 -24.99
C GLU A 25 -4.78 11.03 -23.83
N ALA A 26 -5.65 11.18 -22.83
CA ALA A 26 -5.39 12.13 -21.74
C ALA A 26 -4.05 11.76 -21.08
N THR A 27 -3.10 12.71 -21.07
CA THR A 27 -1.75 12.49 -20.52
C THR A 27 -1.86 11.82 -19.16
N LYS A 28 -1.15 10.70 -19.01
CA LYS A 28 -1.09 9.95 -17.75
C LYS A 28 0.08 10.46 -16.92
N TYR A 29 -0.19 10.66 -15.64
CA TYR A 29 0.76 11.05 -14.63
C TYR A 29 0.82 9.96 -13.56
N ALA A 30 1.96 9.86 -12.90
CA ALA A 30 2.17 9.03 -11.74
C ALA A 30 2.22 9.92 -10.49
N GLY A 31 1.51 9.52 -9.44
CA GLY A 31 1.64 10.06 -8.10
C GLY A 31 2.23 9.02 -7.17
N LEU A 32 3.04 9.44 -6.21
CA LEU A 32 3.69 8.56 -5.24
C LEU A 32 3.64 9.21 -3.86
N VAL A 33 3.20 8.42 -2.88
CA VAL A 33 3.28 8.77 -1.46
C VAL A 33 4.54 8.13 -0.90
N TYR A 34 5.30 8.89 -0.11
CA TYR A 34 6.36 8.35 0.72
C TYR A 34 6.33 9.00 2.10
N TYR A 35 7.03 8.37 3.03
CA TYR A 35 6.96 8.77 4.42
C TYR A 35 8.33 8.87 5.06
N GLU A 36 8.52 9.87 5.91
CA GLU A 36 9.74 10.08 6.67
C GLU A 36 9.42 10.23 8.16
N GLU A 37 10.12 9.47 9.00
CA GLU A 37 9.98 9.59 10.45
C GLU A 37 10.72 10.83 10.95
N LYS A 38 10.01 11.73 11.65
CA LYS A 38 10.61 12.94 12.21
C LYS A 38 10.31 13.05 13.71
N GLY A 39 10.94 12.18 14.48
CA GLY A 39 10.83 12.16 15.94
C GLY A 39 9.45 11.74 16.42
N VAL A 40 8.59 12.72 16.75
CA VAL A 40 7.22 12.47 17.26
C VAL A 40 6.14 12.55 16.18
N GLU A 41 6.47 13.08 15.01
CA GLU A 41 5.58 13.17 13.85
C GLU A 41 6.07 12.25 12.72
N ASP A 42 5.13 11.72 11.96
CA ASP A 42 5.41 11.13 10.65
C ASP A 42 5.12 12.18 9.59
N LEU A 43 6.09 12.42 8.71
CA LEU A 43 5.95 13.29 7.57
C LEU A 43 5.48 12.45 6.39
N VAL A 44 4.37 12.85 5.78
CA VAL A 44 3.81 12.22 4.58
C VAL A 44 3.99 13.18 3.43
N THR A 45 4.61 12.70 2.36
CA THR A 45 4.81 13.50 1.15
C THR A 45 4.10 12.82 -0.01
N PHE A 46 3.25 13.56 -0.71
CA PHE A 46 2.73 13.15 -2.01
C PHE A 46 3.39 13.98 -3.10
N THR A 47 3.96 13.31 -4.10
CA THR A 47 4.61 13.93 -5.25
C THR A 47 4.13 13.32 -6.56
N ALA A 48 4.28 14.02 -7.67
CA ALA A 48 3.80 13.56 -8.97
C ALA A 48 4.74 13.92 -10.13
N SER A 49 4.70 13.11 -11.19
CA SER A 49 5.51 13.24 -12.40
C SER A 49 4.81 12.59 -13.61
N LYS A 50 5.41 12.71 -14.80
CA LYS A 50 5.08 11.87 -15.97
C LYS A 50 5.70 10.47 -15.91
N ASP A 51 6.77 10.31 -15.13
CA ASP A 51 7.57 9.07 -15.05
C ASP A 51 7.73 8.63 -13.58
N LEU A 52 7.07 7.51 -13.24
CA LEU A 52 7.15 6.92 -11.91
C LEU A 52 8.57 6.50 -11.55
N ASN A 53 9.36 5.97 -12.50
CA ASN A 53 10.72 5.54 -12.23
C ASN A 53 11.61 6.73 -11.86
N ALA A 54 11.40 7.88 -12.50
CA ALA A 54 12.11 9.11 -12.15
C ALA A 54 11.79 9.58 -10.72
N LEU A 55 10.52 9.47 -10.27
CA LEU A 55 10.15 9.76 -8.88
C LEU A 55 10.82 8.78 -7.90
N VAL A 56 10.79 7.49 -8.22
CA VAL A 56 11.41 6.45 -7.37
C VAL A 56 12.90 6.73 -7.20
N GLN A 57 13.61 6.96 -8.31
CA GLN A 57 15.05 7.29 -8.27
C GLN A 57 15.33 8.57 -7.48
N TYR A 58 14.52 9.61 -7.65
CA TYR A 58 14.65 10.86 -6.91
C TYR A 58 14.55 10.63 -5.39
N ILE A 59 13.53 9.89 -4.96
CA ILE A 59 13.26 9.61 -3.55
C ILE A 59 14.35 8.71 -2.98
N GLU A 60 14.73 7.63 -3.66
CA GLU A 60 15.82 6.75 -3.22
C GLU A 60 17.14 7.51 -3.05
N GLN A 61 17.42 8.48 -3.94
CA GLN A 61 18.66 9.26 -3.91
C GLN A 61 18.65 10.34 -2.81
N ARG A 62 17.54 11.07 -2.62
CA ARG A 62 17.49 12.25 -1.72
C ARG A 62 16.83 11.99 -0.38
N HIS A 63 15.97 10.99 -0.32
CA HIS A 63 15.19 10.58 0.85
C HIS A 63 15.43 9.09 1.13
N SER A 64 16.70 8.66 1.19
CA SER A 64 17.08 7.24 1.30
C SER A 64 16.53 6.48 2.52
N GLN A 65 16.01 7.20 3.53
CA GLN A 65 15.38 6.62 4.72
C GLN A 65 13.85 6.64 4.64
N ALA A 66 13.29 7.15 3.53
CA ALA A 66 11.85 7.21 3.35
C ALA A 66 11.28 5.81 3.11
N GLU A 67 10.14 5.56 3.75
CA GLU A 67 9.29 4.42 3.46
C GLU A 67 8.44 4.76 2.23
N MET A 68 8.60 3.97 1.15
CA MET A 68 7.75 4.11 -0.03
C MET A 68 6.34 3.62 0.27
N GLY A 69 5.35 4.42 -0.12
CA GLY A 69 3.93 4.12 0.08
C GLY A 69 3.20 3.87 -1.23
N GLN A 70 1.91 4.21 -1.23
CA GLN A 70 1.02 4.03 -2.36
C GLN A 70 1.48 4.82 -3.59
N ASN A 71 1.48 4.17 -4.76
CA ASN A 71 1.56 4.84 -6.06
C ASN A 71 0.19 4.83 -6.77
N VAL A 72 -0.09 5.86 -7.55
CA VAL A 72 -1.34 6.00 -8.31
C VAL A 72 -1.06 6.53 -9.71
N TYR A 73 -1.92 6.16 -10.66
CA TYR A 73 -1.92 6.76 -11.99
C TYR A 73 -3.20 7.55 -12.21
N PHE A 74 -3.07 8.74 -12.77
CA PHE A 74 -4.20 9.61 -13.03
C PHE A 74 -3.98 10.44 -14.30
N SER A 75 -5.07 11.03 -14.77
CA SER A 75 -5.05 12.06 -15.80
C SER A 75 -5.80 13.26 -15.25
N PHE A 76 -5.29 14.46 -15.48
CA PHE A 76 -6.00 15.67 -15.08
C PHE A 76 -7.30 15.81 -15.86
N HIS A 77 -8.32 16.33 -15.20
CA HIS A 77 -9.52 16.80 -15.86
C HIS A 77 -9.15 17.92 -16.87
N PRO A 78 -9.71 17.94 -18.09
CA PRO A 78 -9.33 18.92 -19.11
C PRO A 78 -9.44 20.39 -18.66
N SER A 79 -10.37 20.68 -17.75
CA SER A 79 -10.62 22.03 -17.21
C SER A 79 -9.85 22.38 -15.93
N ARG A 80 -8.89 21.55 -15.50
CA ARG A 80 -8.18 21.71 -14.22
C ARG A 80 -6.68 21.68 -14.44
N ASP A 81 -5.97 22.69 -13.99
CA ASP A 81 -4.52 22.86 -14.11
C ASP A 81 -3.76 22.48 -12.84
N TYR A 82 -4.45 22.06 -11.78
CA TYR A 82 -3.87 21.55 -10.55
C TYR A 82 -4.68 20.38 -9.98
N LEU A 83 -4.03 19.62 -9.12
CA LEU A 83 -4.64 18.64 -8.24
C LEU A 83 -4.77 19.26 -6.85
N GLU A 84 -5.81 18.89 -6.12
CA GLU A 84 -5.95 19.25 -4.72
C GLU A 84 -6.15 17.99 -3.89
N LEU A 85 -5.37 17.86 -2.82
CA LEU A 85 -5.56 16.84 -1.81
C LEU A 85 -6.59 17.37 -0.81
N LYS A 86 -7.75 16.73 -0.71
CA LYS A 86 -8.80 17.11 0.22
C LYS A 86 -8.56 16.49 1.60
N LEU A 87 -7.95 17.28 2.49
CA LEU A 87 -7.71 16.94 3.91
C LEU A 87 -8.81 17.46 4.85
N ASP A 88 -9.84 18.10 4.31
CA ASP A 88 -11.02 18.45 5.10
C ASP A 88 -11.72 17.17 5.62
N HIS A 89 -12.60 17.33 6.61
CA HIS A 89 -13.30 16.23 7.29
C HIS A 89 -14.33 15.52 6.38
N THR A 90 -13.90 15.09 5.20
CA THR A 90 -14.57 14.07 4.40
C THR A 90 -14.91 12.89 5.31
N PRO A 91 -16.15 12.36 5.25
CA PRO A 91 -16.55 11.24 6.07
C PRO A 91 -15.58 10.06 5.91
N GLN A 92 -14.82 9.78 6.97
CA GLN A 92 -13.85 8.70 6.98
C GLN A 92 -14.57 7.39 7.30
N LYS A 93 -14.26 6.34 6.55
CA LYS A 93 -14.80 4.99 6.80
C LYS A 93 -14.31 4.41 8.13
N TYR A 94 -13.09 4.74 8.51
CA TYR A 94 -12.42 4.23 9.70
C TYR A 94 -12.20 5.36 10.72
N PRO A 95 -12.24 5.06 12.02
CA PRO A 95 -11.94 6.05 13.04
C PRO A 95 -10.50 6.52 12.93
N PHE A 96 -10.30 7.82 13.16
CA PHE A 96 -8.98 8.45 13.25
C PHE A 96 -8.84 9.23 14.57
N ASP A 97 -9.67 8.90 15.56
CA ASP A 97 -9.68 9.57 16.87
C ASP A 97 -8.27 9.62 17.45
N GLY A 98 -7.90 10.82 17.92
CA GLY A 98 -6.61 11.09 18.51
C GLY A 98 -5.44 11.21 17.53
N TRP A 99 -5.67 11.11 16.21
CA TRP A 99 -4.70 11.50 15.17
C TRP A 99 -5.01 12.92 14.66
N THR A 100 -3.96 13.70 14.41
CA THR A 100 -4.02 15.01 13.77
C THR A 100 -3.30 14.92 12.43
N ILE A 101 -4.01 15.19 11.35
CA ILE A 101 -3.49 15.20 9.99
C ILE A 101 -3.52 16.65 9.52
N GLN A 102 -2.37 17.21 9.17
CA GLN A 102 -2.24 18.64 8.87
C GLN A 102 -1.42 18.84 7.61
N SER A 103 -2.02 19.48 6.60
CA SER A 103 -1.28 19.97 5.43
C SER A 103 -0.37 21.13 5.84
N HIS A 104 0.82 21.21 5.22
CA HIS A 104 1.74 22.33 5.39
C HIS A 104 1.38 23.53 4.50
N PHE A 105 0.49 23.33 3.53
CA PHE A 105 -0.02 24.35 2.61
C PHE A 105 -1.55 24.30 2.55
N GLU A 106 -2.18 25.47 2.48
CA GLU A 106 -3.63 25.61 2.32
C GLU A 106 -3.91 26.58 1.17
N PRO A 107 -4.46 26.12 0.04
CA PRO A 107 -4.89 24.74 -0.25
C PRO A 107 -3.71 23.76 -0.49
N CYS A 108 -3.96 22.45 -0.32
CA CYS A 108 -2.95 21.41 -0.51
C CYS A 108 -2.89 20.98 -1.99
N GLU A 109 -2.18 21.76 -2.81
CA GLU A 109 -2.26 21.67 -4.29
C GLU A 109 -0.95 21.31 -4.99
N LEU A 110 -1.10 20.71 -6.18
CA LEU A 110 -0.03 20.34 -7.11
C LEU A 110 -0.37 20.81 -8.53
N HIS A 111 0.35 21.81 -9.03
CA HIS A 111 0.11 22.34 -10.38
C HIS A 111 0.70 21.44 -11.47
N ARG A 112 -0.08 21.24 -12.54
CA ARG A 112 0.29 20.47 -13.73
C ARG A 112 1.57 21.01 -14.37
N CYS A 113 1.69 22.34 -14.45
CA CYS A 113 2.86 22.97 -15.07
C CYS A 113 4.16 22.69 -14.32
N ASP A 114 4.13 22.45 -13.02
CA ASP A 114 5.32 22.13 -12.23
C ASP A 114 5.63 20.63 -12.28
N ILE A 115 4.58 19.78 -12.32
CA ILE A 115 4.72 18.35 -12.59
C ILE A 115 5.34 18.12 -13.97
N ASP A 116 4.95 18.93 -14.97
CA ASP A 116 5.41 18.83 -16.35
C ASP A 116 6.90 19.16 -16.52
N LYS A 117 7.45 20.03 -15.66
CA LYS A 117 8.87 20.46 -15.69
C LYS A 117 9.81 19.49 -14.99
N PHE A 118 9.29 18.65 -14.10
CA PHE A 118 10.15 17.73 -13.36
C PHE A 118 10.90 16.78 -14.30
N GLY A 119 12.24 16.79 -14.19
CA GLY A 119 13.13 16.04 -15.07
C GLY A 119 13.76 16.89 -16.18
N ASP A 120 13.32 18.14 -16.34
CA ASP A 120 14.01 19.13 -17.17
C ASP A 120 15.31 19.58 -16.49
N ALA A 121 16.30 19.98 -17.28
CA ALA A 121 17.64 20.34 -16.77
C ALA A 121 17.61 21.50 -15.75
N SER A 122 16.57 22.34 -15.76
CA SER A 122 16.37 23.44 -14.81
C SER A 122 15.63 23.04 -13.53
N ASP A 123 14.86 21.95 -13.55
CA ASP A 123 13.87 21.62 -12.51
C ASP A 123 14.00 20.16 -12.05
N PRO A 124 15.07 19.84 -11.29
CA PRO A 124 15.37 18.48 -10.87
C PRO A 124 14.57 18.01 -9.64
N ILE A 125 13.63 18.82 -9.16
CA ILE A 125 12.87 18.59 -7.92
C ILE A 125 11.40 18.44 -8.29
N PRO A 126 10.76 17.31 -7.99
CA PRO A 126 9.35 17.17 -8.28
C PRO A 126 8.55 18.00 -7.28
N PRO A 127 7.41 18.58 -7.70
CA PRO A 127 6.56 19.31 -6.77
C PRO A 127 5.93 18.32 -5.77
N CYS A 128 5.61 18.78 -4.56
CA CYS A 128 5.04 17.91 -3.54
C CYS A 128 4.04 18.62 -2.62
N CYS A 129 3.09 17.84 -2.11
CA CYS A 129 2.25 18.18 -0.98
C CYS A 129 2.82 17.53 0.28
N LEU A 130 3.03 18.32 1.32
CA LEU A 130 3.61 17.88 2.57
C LEU A 130 2.56 17.88 3.69
N ILE A 131 2.45 16.77 4.40
CA ILE A 131 1.40 16.53 5.41
C ILE A 131 2.06 15.98 6.67
N SER A 132 1.83 16.63 7.81
CA SER A 132 2.21 16.10 9.12
C SER A 132 1.12 15.19 9.66
N VAL A 133 1.53 14.03 10.18
CA VAL A 133 0.67 13.10 10.90
C VAL A 133 1.18 13.00 12.33
N ASN A 134 0.36 13.48 13.26
CA ASN A 134 0.66 13.53 14.67
C ASN A 134 -0.31 12.64 15.44
N LYS A 135 0.19 11.96 16.48
CA LYS A 135 -0.62 11.15 17.39
C LYS A 135 -0.73 11.79 18.76
N SER A 136 -1.92 11.72 19.35
CA SER A 136 -2.15 11.98 20.77
C SER A 136 -2.13 10.68 21.58
N PRO A 137 -2.03 10.73 22.92
CA PRO A 137 -2.06 9.54 23.77
C PRO A 137 -3.34 8.70 23.67
N ARG A 138 -4.43 9.26 23.12
CA ARG A 138 -5.72 8.59 22.94
C ARG A 138 -5.94 8.16 21.49
N ALA A 139 -4.91 8.20 20.66
CA ALA A 139 -4.98 7.79 19.27
C ALA A 139 -5.42 6.33 19.14
N VAL A 140 -6.32 6.05 18.20
CA VAL A 140 -6.61 4.67 17.80
C VAL A 140 -5.33 4.00 17.29
N PRO A 141 -5.17 2.67 17.44
CA PRO A 141 -3.90 1.99 17.17
C PRO A 141 -3.36 2.18 15.75
N THR A 142 -4.28 2.36 14.80
CA THR A 142 -3.97 2.49 13.38
C THR A 142 -4.79 3.62 12.78
N LEU A 143 -4.10 4.52 12.07
CA LEU A 143 -4.66 5.50 11.17
C LEU A 143 -4.83 4.86 9.79
N HIS A 144 -6.03 4.97 9.22
CA HIS A 144 -6.29 4.69 7.82
C HIS A 144 -7.17 5.81 7.26
N TYR A 145 -6.52 6.89 6.85
CA TYR A 145 -7.16 8.16 6.50
C TYR A 145 -7.19 8.32 4.98
N SER A 146 -8.39 8.40 4.40
CA SER A 146 -8.61 8.58 2.97
C SER A 146 -8.57 10.04 2.58
N ILE A 147 -7.82 10.34 1.52
CA ILE A 147 -7.64 11.67 0.91
C ILE A 147 -8.07 11.57 -0.55
N PRO A 148 -9.27 12.07 -0.90
CA PRO A 148 -9.67 12.21 -2.29
C PRO A 148 -8.76 13.18 -3.04
N LEU A 149 -8.41 12.82 -4.28
CA LEU A 149 -7.67 13.69 -5.19
C LEU A 149 -8.67 14.39 -6.11
N GLU A 150 -8.80 15.71 -5.97
CA GLU A 150 -9.56 16.53 -6.90
C GLU A 150 -8.72 16.95 -8.10
N GLY A 151 -9.37 17.31 -9.21
CA GLY A 151 -8.69 17.73 -10.43
C GLY A 151 -8.39 16.61 -11.43
N VAL A 152 -8.79 15.36 -11.15
CA VAL A 152 -8.58 14.19 -12.01
C VAL A 152 -9.83 13.76 -12.80
N VAL A 153 -9.63 13.08 -13.94
CA VAL A 153 -10.72 12.54 -14.79
C VAL A 153 -11.49 11.42 -14.09
N ARG A 154 -10.74 10.46 -13.51
CA ARG A 154 -11.30 9.34 -12.77
C ARG A 154 -10.99 9.54 -11.29
N PRO A 155 -11.97 9.42 -10.37
CA PRO A 155 -11.74 9.58 -8.95
C PRO A 155 -10.58 8.70 -8.46
N VAL A 156 -9.66 9.30 -7.73
CA VAL A 156 -8.53 8.62 -7.07
C VAL A 156 -8.55 9.01 -5.61
N THR A 157 -8.25 8.05 -4.73
CA THR A 157 -8.14 8.27 -3.29
C THR A 157 -6.80 7.73 -2.82
N LEU A 158 -6.06 8.59 -2.13
CA LEU A 158 -4.83 8.24 -1.42
C LEU A 158 -5.18 7.82 0.00
N TYR A 159 -4.37 6.94 0.58
CA TYR A 159 -4.54 6.51 1.96
C TYR A 159 -3.28 6.81 2.77
N ILE A 160 -3.43 7.58 3.85
CA ILE A 160 -2.41 7.67 4.89
C ILE A 160 -2.63 6.49 5.83
N HIS A 161 -1.66 5.58 5.86
CA HIS A 161 -1.66 4.46 6.78
C HIS A 161 -0.52 4.59 7.79
N ARG A 162 -0.85 4.71 9.08
CA ARG A 162 0.13 4.82 10.17
C ARG A 162 -0.28 4.03 11.39
N SER A 163 0.65 3.36 12.05
CA SER A 163 0.41 2.63 13.29
C SER A 163 1.10 3.29 14.47
N LEU A 164 0.57 3.10 15.68
CA LEU A 164 1.27 3.49 16.90
C LEU A 164 2.59 2.71 17.02
N ARG A 165 3.71 3.35 16.73
CA ARG A 165 5.02 2.77 17.06
C ARG A 165 5.17 2.65 18.58
N THR A 166 5.48 1.45 19.04
CA THR A 166 6.02 1.21 20.38
C THR A 166 7.47 1.70 20.35
N THR A 167 7.71 2.90 20.88
CA THR A 167 9.09 3.31 21.19
C THR A 167 9.57 2.41 22.31
N ASN A 168 10.24 1.30 21.98
CA ASN A 168 11.08 0.63 22.96
C ASN A 168 12.15 1.65 23.35
N PRO A 169 12.22 2.11 24.61
CA PRO A 169 13.33 2.92 25.03
C PRO A 169 14.57 2.04 24.90
N ARG A 170 15.41 2.30 23.89
CA ARG A 170 16.79 1.81 23.89
C ARG A 170 17.43 2.41 25.13
N THR A 171 17.42 1.67 26.22
CA THR A 171 18.34 1.88 27.31
C THR A 171 19.73 1.63 26.74
N SER A 172 20.40 2.73 26.41
CA SER A 172 21.85 2.77 26.25
C SER A 172 22.45 2.31 27.58
N SER A 173 22.63 0.99 27.78
CA SER A 173 23.30 0.45 28.95
C SER A 173 24.80 0.73 28.79
N SER A 174 25.22 1.95 29.14
CA SER A 174 26.59 2.22 29.53
C SER A 174 26.82 1.47 30.84
N SER A 175 27.53 0.35 30.76
CA SER A 175 27.96 -0.44 31.91
C SER A 175 28.97 0.36 32.72
N SER A 176 28.53 0.94 33.84
CA SER A 176 29.42 1.40 34.92
C SER A 176 28.95 0.76 36.22
N ASN A 177 29.75 -0.20 36.70
CA ASN A 177 29.60 -0.84 37.99
C ASN A 177 29.76 0.18 39.12
N THR A 178 28.78 0.28 40.02
CA THR A 178 29.03 0.50 41.45
C THR A 178 27.85 -0.02 42.26
N ILE A 179 28.17 -0.89 43.20
CA ILE A 179 27.33 -1.41 44.29
C ILE A 179 26.94 -0.23 45.20
N ASN A 180 25.70 -0.17 45.66
CA ASN A 180 25.35 0.23 47.02
C ASN A 180 23.89 -0.11 47.35
N GLU A 181 23.77 -0.95 48.38
CA GLU A 181 22.58 -1.37 49.11
C GLU A 181 22.13 -0.24 50.07
N VAL A 182 20.86 0.19 50.01
CA VAL A 182 20.11 0.65 51.19
C VAL A 182 18.61 0.36 51.02
N THR A 183 18.04 -0.14 52.09
CA THR A 183 16.68 -0.64 52.32
C THR A 183 15.65 0.46 52.66
N ALA A 184 14.37 0.13 52.36
CA ALA A 184 13.10 0.56 52.98
C ALA A 184 12.30 1.79 52.48
N ALA A 185 11.16 1.42 51.88
CA ALA A 185 9.78 1.74 52.27
C ALA A 185 9.01 2.93 51.65
N SER A 186 7.76 2.59 51.29
CA SER A 186 6.53 3.41 51.22
C SER A 186 6.07 3.87 49.84
N SER A 187 5.00 3.25 49.32
CA SER A 187 3.67 3.88 49.19
C SER A 187 2.73 3.03 48.32
N ASN A 188 1.47 2.98 48.73
CA ASN A 188 0.36 2.23 48.14
C ASN A 188 0.04 2.60 46.68
N GLY A 189 -0.53 1.62 45.98
CA GLY A 189 -1.57 1.87 44.97
C GLY A 189 -1.11 1.69 43.53
N GLY A 190 -1.47 0.55 42.95
CA GLY A 190 -1.27 0.29 41.53
C GLY A 190 -2.10 -0.90 41.08
N ALA A 191 -3.37 -0.65 40.79
CA ALA A 191 -4.24 -1.61 40.12
C ALA A 191 -3.59 -2.05 38.80
N SER A 192 -3.39 -3.37 38.70
CA SER A 192 -3.24 -4.18 37.49
C SER A 192 -3.10 -3.40 36.18
N VAL A 193 -1.84 -3.30 35.72
CA VAL A 193 -1.52 -3.12 34.30
C VAL A 193 -2.22 -4.25 33.54
N PRO A 194 -3.09 -3.97 32.55
CA PRO A 194 -3.63 -5.03 31.71
C PRO A 194 -2.46 -5.60 30.92
N ALA A 195 -2.26 -6.91 31.03
CA ALA A 195 -1.26 -7.64 30.28
C ALA A 195 -1.36 -7.27 28.79
N ILE A 196 -0.26 -6.77 28.24
CA ILE A 196 -0.07 -6.64 26.80
C ILE A 196 -0.23 -8.06 26.26
N VAL A 197 -1.32 -8.30 25.55
CA VAL A 197 -1.51 -9.55 24.81
C VAL A 197 -0.48 -9.52 23.69
N ASP A 198 0.65 -10.19 23.92
CA ASP A 198 1.55 -10.58 22.83
C ASP A 198 0.68 -11.23 21.76
N VAL A 199 0.74 -10.70 20.54
CA VAL A 199 0.06 -11.33 19.41
C VAL A 199 0.71 -12.68 19.23
N ASP A 200 -0.03 -13.72 19.58
CA ASP A 200 0.44 -15.09 19.57
C ASP A 200 0.63 -15.54 18.11
N VAL A 201 1.87 -15.40 17.63
CA VAL A 201 2.29 -15.80 16.27
C VAL A 201 1.98 -17.28 16.03
N ASP A 202 1.94 -18.12 17.07
CA ASP A 202 1.52 -19.51 16.94
C ASP A 202 0.02 -19.67 16.70
N LYS A 203 -0.83 -18.83 17.30
CA LYS A 203 -2.26 -18.75 16.92
C LYS A 203 -2.43 -18.27 15.49
N LEU A 204 -1.67 -17.26 15.05
CA LEU A 204 -1.71 -16.79 13.67
C LEU A 204 -1.38 -17.91 12.67
N LYS A 205 -0.26 -18.62 12.87
CA LYS A 205 0.13 -19.75 12.02
C LYS A 205 -0.97 -20.81 11.95
N LYS A 206 -1.65 -21.09 13.07
CA LYS A 206 -2.76 -22.05 13.14
C LYS A 206 -3.93 -21.62 12.27
N VAL A 207 -4.33 -20.34 12.32
CA VAL A 207 -5.42 -19.81 11.49
C VAL A 207 -5.06 -19.88 10.00
N ILE A 208 -3.84 -19.45 9.63
CA ILE A 208 -3.33 -19.51 8.25
C ILE A 208 -3.38 -20.95 7.72
N ASN A 209 -2.87 -21.90 8.50
CA ASN A 209 -2.86 -23.31 8.16
C ASN A 209 -4.28 -23.90 8.06
N SER A 210 -5.18 -23.52 8.97
CA SER A 210 -6.58 -23.96 8.98
C SER A 210 -7.30 -23.56 7.70
N VAL A 211 -7.15 -22.30 7.29
CA VAL A 211 -7.71 -21.80 6.03
C VAL A 211 -7.13 -22.56 4.83
N LEU A 212 -5.81 -22.72 4.76
CA LEU A 212 -5.15 -23.36 3.63
C LEU A 212 -5.62 -24.81 3.44
N VAL A 213 -5.74 -25.56 4.55
CA VAL A 213 -6.26 -26.94 4.55
C VAL A 213 -7.74 -26.96 4.15
N SER A 214 -8.56 -26.04 4.69
CA SER A 214 -9.99 -25.98 4.37
C SER A 214 -10.27 -25.67 2.90
N GLN A 215 -9.34 -25.00 2.21
CA GLN A 215 -9.45 -24.67 0.79
C GLN A 215 -8.72 -25.66 -0.14
N PHE A 216 -8.19 -26.77 0.39
CA PHE A 216 -7.42 -27.75 -0.39
C PHE A 216 -8.14 -28.23 -1.66
N ALA A 217 -9.43 -28.55 -1.56
CA ALA A 217 -10.22 -29.03 -2.70
C ALA A 217 -10.30 -28.00 -3.84
N ALA A 218 -10.36 -26.71 -3.50
CA ALA A 218 -10.40 -25.62 -4.48
C ALA A 218 -9.03 -25.40 -5.15
N PHE A 219 -7.92 -25.65 -4.46
CA PHE A 219 -6.60 -25.63 -5.08
C PHE A 219 -6.34 -26.87 -5.92
N ALA A 220 -6.82 -28.04 -5.47
CA ALA A 220 -6.67 -29.30 -6.20
C ALA A 220 -7.42 -29.31 -7.55
N SER A 221 -8.39 -28.42 -7.75
CA SER A 221 -9.10 -28.25 -9.03
C SER A 221 -8.42 -27.28 -10.01
N LEU A 222 -7.28 -26.70 -9.65
CA LEU A 222 -6.52 -25.84 -10.57
C LEU A 222 -6.03 -26.62 -11.80
N PRO A 223 -5.87 -25.95 -12.96
CA PRO A 223 -5.39 -26.58 -14.19
C PRO A 223 -4.07 -27.31 -13.97
N LYS A 224 -4.06 -28.62 -14.23
CA LYS A 224 -2.89 -29.49 -13.97
C LYS A 224 -1.71 -29.14 -14.86
N GLU A 225 -2.00 -28.62 -16.05
CA GLU A 225 -1.04 -28.25 -17.08
C GLU A 225 -0.14 -27.08 -16.62
N ALA A 226 -0.64 -26.21 -15.74
CA ALA A 226 0.09 -25.04 -15.22
C ALA A 226 0.72 -25.26 -13.84
N ILE A 227 0.55 -26.45 -13.23
CA ILE A 227 1.18 -26.80 -11.96
C ILE A 227 2.72 -26.79 -12.02
N PRO A 228 3.38 -27.24 -13.11
CA PRO A 228 4.84 -27.11 -13.24
C PRO A 228 5.32 -25.66 -13.24
N ASP A 229 4.57 -24.74 -13.87
CA ASP A 229 4.93 -23.32 -13.90
C ASP A 229 4.83 -22.71 -12.50
N LEU A 230 3.76 -23.03 -11.75
CA LEU A 230 3.66 -22.65 -10.35
C LEU A 230 4.82 -23.20 -9.51
N ALA A 231 5.23 -24.45 -9.76
CA ALA A 231 6.37 -25.06 -9.08
C ALA A 231 7.66 -24.25 -9.32
N ASN A 232 7.91 -23.83 -10.56
CA ASN A 232 9.07 -23.01 -10.90
C ASN A 232 9.04 -21.65 -10.19
N GLN A 233 7.87 -21.01 -10.13
CA GLN A 233 7.70 -19.75 -9.39
C GLN A 233 7.98 -19.93 -7.90
N LEU A 234 7.34 -20.92 -7.26
CA LEU A 234 7.55 -21.22 -5.83
C LEU A 234 9.01 -21.58 -5.51
N TYR A 235 9.69 -22.30 -6.40
CA TYR A 235 11.10 -22.65 -6.23
C TYR A 235 12.01 -21.41 -6.30
N SER A 236 11.70 -20.47 -7.21
CA SER A 236 12.47 -19.24 -7.40
C SER A 236 12.48 -18.32 -6.17
N VAL A 237 11.39 -18.37 -5.38
CA VAL A 237 11.26 -17.63 -4.11
C VAL A 237 11.59 -18.48 -2.88
N HIS A 238 12.20 -19.66 -3.09
CA HIS A 238 12.64 -20.59 -2.04
C HIS A 238 11.52 -21.11 -1.13
N LEU A 239 10.28 -21.18 -1.62
CA LEU A 239 9.15 -21.75 -0.88
C LEU A 239 9.05 -23.27 -1.00
N ILE A 240 9.70 -23.85 -2.00
CA ILE A 240 9.80 -25.30 -2.19
C ILE A 240 11.24 -25.69 -2.56
N ASN A 241 11.63 -26.92 -2.24
CA ASN A 241 12.92 -27.48 -2.67
C ASN A 241 12.87 -28.07 -4.09
N SER A 242 14.03 -28.47 -4.60
CA SER A 242 14.16 -29.04 -5.95
C SER A 242 13.37 -30.34 -6.13
N ALA A 243 13.26 -31.19 -5.11
CA ALA A 243 12.51 -32.45 -5.20
C ALA A 243 11.00 -32.22 -5.39
N VAL A 244 10.45 -31.18 -4.76
CA VAL A 244 9.04 -30.79 -4.97
C VAL A 244 8.85 -30.09 -6.31
N ARG A 245 9.82 -29.28 -6.76
CA ARG A 245 9.78 -28.68 -8.11
C ARG A 245 9.75 -29.74 -9.21
N ASP A 246 10.60 -30.77 -9.10
CA ASP A 246 10.78 -31.79 -10.13
C ASP A 246 9.62 -32.82 -10.17
N ASN A 247 8.84 -32.93 -9.09
CA ASN A 247 7.63 -33.75 -9.03
C ASN A 247 6.49 -32.97 -8.34
N PRO A 248 5.90 -31.97 -9.02
CA PRO A 248 5.05 -30.97 -8.39
C PRO A 248 3.62 -31.45 -8.16
N SER A 249 3.06 -31.05 -7.01
CA SER A 249 1.63 -31.16 -6.74
C SER A 249 1.20 -30.09 -5.73
N VAL A 250 -0.07 -29.69 -5.79
CA VAL A 250 -0.67 -28.74 -4.84
C VAL A 250 -0.48 -29.21 -3.39
N GLU A 251 -0.64 -30.51 -3.14
CA GLU A 251 -0.42 -31.10 -1.82
C GLU A 251 1.01 -30.90 -1.30
N LYS A 252 2.01 -31.10 -2.17
CA LYS A 252 3.41 -30.89 -1.79
C LYS A 252 3.73 -29.42 -1.58
N PHE A 253 3.18 -28.52 -2.39
CA PHE A 253 3.35 -27.07 -2.18
C PHE A 253 2.80 -26.63 -0.82
N ILE A 254 1.61 -27.10 -0.46
CA ILE A 254 0.99 -26.82 0.84
C ILE A 254 1.82 -27.47 1.97
N GLY A 255 2.35 -28.68 1.75
CA GLY A 255 3.23 -29.37 2.69
C GLY A 255 4.48 -28.56 3.03
N GLU A 256 5.22 -28.11 2.01
CA GLU A 256 6.42 -27.27 2.17
C GLU A 256 6.07 -25.92 2.82
N PHE A 257 5.01 -25.24 2.35
CA PHE A 257 4.57 -23.98 2.93
C PHE A 257 4.29 -24.09 4.43
N LYS A 258 3.61 -25.17 4.86
CA LYS A 258 3.33 -25.44 6.27
C LYS A 258 4.59 -25.75 7.06
N ALA A 259 5.50 -26.53 6.47
CA ALA A 259 6.74 -26.92 7.12
C ALA A 259 7.60 -25.68 7.41
N SER A 260 7.78 -24.79 6.43
CA SER A 260 8.54 -23.55 6.61
C SER A 260 7.86 -22.58 7.58
N LEU A 261 6.52 -22.48 7.56
CA LEU A 261 5.76 -21.58 8.43
C LEU A 261 5.96 -21.90 9.93
N ASN A 262 6.23 -23.16 10.28
CA ASN A 262 6.47 -23.57 11.67
C ASN A 262 7.75 -22.96 12.28
N PHE A 263 8.72 -22.58 11.44
CA PHE A 263 10.01 -22.05 11.89
C PHE A 263 10.04 -20.52 12.03
N MET A 264 8.99 -19.82 11.60
CA MET A 264 8.90 -18.35 11.66
C MET A 264 8.53 -17.93 13.08
N THR A 265 9.21 -16.96 13.66
CA THR A 265 8.91 -16.47 15.01
C THR A 265 8.24 -15.11 15.00
N GLU A 266 8.45 -14.33 13.94
CA GLU A 266 7.96 -12.97 13.83
C GLU A 266 6.74 -12.86 12.89
N MET A 267 5.88 -11.88 13.17
CA MET A 267 4.74 -11.53 12.30
C MET A 267 5.18 -11.20 10.87
N SER A 268 6.26 -10.43 10.73
CA SER A 268 6.78 -10.00 9.43
C SER A 268 7.24 -11.18 8.57
N GLU A 269 7.87 -12.19 9.18
CA GLU A 269 8.28 -13.42 8.48
C GLU A 269 7.06 -14.18 7.95
N VAL A 270 6.00 -14.28 8.76
CA VAL A 270 4.74 -14.91 8.37
C VAL A 270 4.06 -14.14 7.22
N GLN A 271 4.06 -12.80 7.28
CA GLN A 271 3.51 -11.95 6.23
C GLN A 271 4.30 -12.08 4.92
N GLU A 272 5.63 -12.02 4.98
CA GLU A 272 6.51 -12.18 3.81
C GLU A 272 6.35 -13.56 3.17
N HIS A 273 6.22 -14.61 3.99
CA HIS A 273 5.99 -15.97 3.53
C HIS A 273 4.67 -16.13 2.79
N CYS A 274 3.59 -15.61 3.36
CA CYS A 274 2.27 -15.57 2.70
C CYS A 274 2.32 -14.73 1.41
N LEU A 275 3.01 -13.59 1.41
CA LEU A 275 3.16 -12.72 0.24
C LEU A 275 3.85 -13.45 -0.92
N LYS A 276 5.02 -14.06 -0.66
CA LYS A 276 5.76 -14.83 -1.68
C LYS A 276 4.91 -15.96 -2.26
N PHE A 277 4.15 -16.63 -1.41
CA PHE A 277 3.27 -17.73 -1.84
C PHE A 277 2.20 -17.20 -2.78
N LEU A 278 1.50 -16.13 -2.41
CA LEU A 278 0.46 -15.54 -3.25
C LEU A 278 1.02 -14.95 -4.56
N ASN A 279 2.15 -14.24 -4.52
CA ASN A 279 2.81 -13.69 -5.72
C ASN A 279 3.22 -14.78 -6.72
N SER A 280 3.59 -15.97 -6.23
CA SER A 280 3.90 -17.11 -7.11
C SER A 280 2.69 -17.55 -7.95
N PHE A 281 1.47 -17.43 -7.41
CA PHE A 281 0.24 -17.70 -8.15
C PHE A 281 -0.07 -16.57 -9.16
N LEU A 282 0.21 -15.32 -8.80
CA LEU A 282 0.03 -14.19 -9.71
C LEU A 282 0.94 -14.29 -10.94
N ALA A 283 2.19 -14.73 -10.73
CA ALA A 283 3.16 -14.90 -11.81
C ALA A 283 2.73 -15.93 -12.87
N VAL A 284 1.93 -16.95 -12.50
CA VAL A 284 1.37 -17.93 -13.44
C VAL A 284 0.16 -17.36 -14.20
N SER A 285 -0.53 -16.38 -13.62
CA SER A 285 -1.73 -15.71 -14.19
C SER A 285 -2.98 -16.60 -14.31
N GLY A 286 -4.06 -16.07 -14.89
CA GLY A 286 -5.29 -16.81 -15.17
C GLY A 286 -6.05 -17.26 -13.92
N SER A 287 -6.40 -18.54 -13.84
CA SER A 287 -7.12 -19.10 -12.67
C SER A 287 -6.28 -19.03 -11.38
N PHE A 288 -4.95 -18.95 -11.49
CA PHE A 288 -4.07 -18.83 -10.33
C PHE A 288 -4.17 -17.44 -9.69
N THR A 289 -4.36 -16.37 -10.49
CA THR A 289 -4.68 -15.03 -9.96
C THR A 289 -5.96 -15.04 -9.14
N SER A 290 -6.99 -15.72 -9.63
CA SER A 290 -8.27 -15.87 -8.91
C SER A 290 -8.09 -16.66 -7.61
N ALA A 291 -7.31 -17.74 -7.64
CA ALA A 291 -7.00 -18.55 -6.47
C ALA A 291 -6.20 -17.78 -5.41
N ALA A 292 -5.21 -16.97 -5.82
CA ALA A 292 -4.45 -16.09 -4.94
C ALA A 292 -5.37 -15.07 -4.24
N LYS A 293 -6.21 -14.38 -5.01
CA LYS A 293 -7.17 -13.40 -4.47
C LYS A 293 -8.15 -14.05 -3.49
N PHE A 294 -8.66 -15.23 -3.85
CA PHE A 294 -9.55 -16.00 -2.99
C PHE A 294 -8.87 -16.39 -1.66
N LEU A 295 -7.64 -16.92 -1.72
CA LEU A 295 -6.88 -17.31 -0.53
C LEU A 295 -6.60 -16.13 0.38
N TYR A 296 -6.10 -15.04 -0.20
CA TYR A 296 -5.83 -13.80 0.50
C TYR A 296 -7.07 -13.34 1.28
N GLN A 297 -8.22 -13.24 0.61
CA GLN A 297 -9.47 -12.84 1.27
C GLN A 297 -9.85 -13.78 2.42
N LYS A 298 -9.71 -15.10 2.24
CA LYS A 298 -10.00 -16.07 3.29
C LYS A 298 -9.07 -15.93 4.50
N TRP A 299 -7.79 -15.69 4.29
CA TRP A 299 -6.85 -15.42 5.39
C TRP A 299 -7.20 -14.15 6.15
N ILE A 300 -7.38 -13.02 5.46
CA ILE A 300 -7.73 -11.74 6.08
C ILE A 300 -8.99 -11.86 6.94
N ILE A 301 -10.05 -12.48 6.37
CA ILE A 301 -11.33 -12.66 7.08
C ILE A 301 -11.16 -13.56 8.30
N ALA A 302 -10.51 -14.73 8.15
CA ALA A 302 -10.37 -15.68 9.25
C ALA A 302 -9.53 -15.10 10.39
N ILE A 303 -8.40 -14.47 10.08
CA ILE A 303 -7.50 -13.88 11.07
C ILE A 303 -8.19 -12.73 11.82
N LYS A 304 -8.88 -11.84 11.10
CA LYS A 304 -9.65 -10.77 11.74
C LYS A 304 -10.74 -11.32 12.65
N THR A 305 -11.41 -12.40 12.23
CA THR A 305 -12.52 -13.00 12.97
C THR A 305 -12.05 -13.75 14.21
N GLU A 306 -10.99 -14.56 14.09
CA GLU A 306 -10.54 -15.46 15.15
C GLU A 306 -9.59 -14.77 16.14
N LEU A 307 -8.77 -13.83 15.65
CA LEU A 307 -7.71 -13.21 16.45
C LEU A 307 -7.94 -11.71 16.69
N GLY A 308 -8.90 -11.09 15.99
CA GLY A 308 -9.16 -9.65 16.13
C GLY A 308 -8.10 -8.74 15.50
N ILE A 309 -7.04 -9.32 14.93
CA ILE A 309 -5.90 -8.59 14.35
C ILE A 309 -6.11 -8.32 12.86
N ASP A 310 -5.60 -7.20 12.39
CA ASP A 310 -5.52 -6.90 10.96
C ASP A 310 -4.22 -7.49 10.41
N PHE A 311 -4.32 -8.54 9.61
CA PHE A 311 -3.18 -9.18 8.96
C PHE A 311 -2.90 -8.50 7.63
N ILE A 312 -1.80 -7.75 7.52
CA ILE A 312 -1.53 -6.95 6.33
C ILE A 312 -0.56 -7.70 5.41
N ILE A 313 -0.95 -7.93 4.16
CA ILE A 313 -0.06 -8.43 3.11
C ILE A 313 -0.16 -7.44 1.96
N ASP A 314 0.96 -6.80 1.61
CA ASP A 314 1.03 -5.86 0.50
C ASP A 314 1.15 -6.62 -0.83
N ILE A 315 -0.01 -6.99 -1.38
CA ILE A 315 -0.11 -7.77 -2.62
C ILE A 315 -0.85 -6.98 -3.70
N ASN A 316 -0.25 -6.90 -4.89
CA ASN A 316 -0.85 -6.24 -6.05
C ASN A 316 -1.57 -7.27 -6.95
N PHE A 317 -2.90 -7.19 -7.02
CA PHE A 317 -3.73 -8.08 -7.85
C PHE A 317 -4.05 -7.49 -9.25
N ASN A 318 -3.48 -6.35 -9.61
CA ASN A 318 -3.75 -5.66 -10.88
C ASN A 318 -2.86 -6.13 -12.02
#